data_AF-A0A4Q5YSY4-F1
#
_entry.id   AF-A0A4Q5YSY4-F1
#
_cell.length_a   1.000
_cell.length_b   1.000
_cell.length_c   1.000
_cell.angle_alpha   90.00
_cell.angle_beta   90.00
_cell.angle_gamma   90.00
#
_symmetry.space_group_name_H-M   'P 1'
#
loop_
_entity.id
_entity.type
_entity.pdbx_description
1 polymer ?
#
loop_
_entity_poly.entity_id
_entity_poly.type
_entity_poly.pdbx_seq_one_letter_code
_entity_poly.pdbx_strand_id
1 'polypeptide(L)' 'MLPQKIKTLAQAYAPQFIDVRRHLHTHPELSYQEFETSKFVQQKLAEYNIPYETKAT' A
#
# COMPACT_ATOMS: atom_id res chain seq x y z
N MET A 1 -1.05 22.83 14.20
CA MET A 1 -0.46 21.76 15.03
C MET A 1 -0.28 20.51 14.17
N LEU A 2 0.92 19.92 14.16
CA LEU A 2 1.25 18.74 13.34
C LEU A 2 0.31 17.53 13.57
N PRO A 3 -0.08 17.17 14.81
CA PRO A 3 -0.96 16.02 15.05
C PRO A 3 -2.35 16.15 14.41
N GLN A 4 -2.91 17.35 14.39
CA GLN A 4 -4.24 17.59 13.79
C GLN A 4 -4.21 17.45 12.27
N LYS A 5 -3.12 17.92 11.64
CA LYS A 5 -2.90 17.77 10.20
C LYS A 5 -2.82 16.29 9.81
N ILE A 6 -2.09 15.48 10.59
CA ILE A 6 -1.99 14.03 10.37
C ILE A 6 -3.37 13.37 10.47
N LYS A 7 -4.15 13.66 11.53
CA LYS A 7 -5.50 13.09 11.70
C LYS A 7 -6.42 13.43 10.53
N THR A 8 -6.38 14.68 10.07
CA THR A 8 -7.21 15.14 8.95
C THR A 8 -6.84 14.41 7.65
N LEU A 9 -5.55 14.28 7.35
CA LEU A 9 -5.07 13.55 6.18
C LEU A 9 -5.37 12.04 6.26
N ALA A 10 -5.20 11.43 7.42
CA ALA A 10 -5.53 10.03 7.63
C ALA A 10 -7.02 9.74 7.38
N GLN A 11 -7.92 10.61 7.83
CA GLN A 11 -9.35 10.51 7.54
C GLN A 11 -9.63 10.66 6.04
N ALA A 12 -8.98 11.62 5.38
CA ALA A 12 -9.14 11.85 3.95
C ALA A 12 -8.70 10.65 3.10
N TYR A 13 -7.62 9.97 3.46
CA TYR A 13 -7.08 8.83 2.71
C TYR A 13 -7.64 7.47 3.15
N ALA A 14 -8.41 7.40 4.23
CA ALA A 14 -8.94 6.14 4.76
C ALA A 14 -9.70 5.28 3.72
N PRO A 15 -10.58 5.83 2.85
CA PRO A 15 -11.28 5.02 1.85
C PRO A 15 -10.33 4.26 0.92
N GLN A 16 -9.28 4.92 0.43
CA GLN A 16 -8.27 4.33 -0.43
C GLN A 16 -7.52 3.19 0.26
N PHE A 17 -7.14 3.35 1.53
CA PHE A 17 -6.45 2.30 2.28
C PHE A 17 -7.37 1.12 2.65
N ILE A 18 -8.68 1.35 2.78
CA ILE A 18 -9.66 0.26 2.92
C ILE A 18 -9.69 -0.61 1.65
N ASP A 19 -9.62 0.01 0.47
CA ASP A 19 -9.61 -0.72 -0.79
C ASP A 19 -8.29 -1.47 -1.02
N VAL A 20 -7.15 -0.86 -0.64
CA VAL A 20 -5.85 -1.56 -0.58
C VAL A 20 -5.95 -2.80 0.31
N ARG A 21 -6.52 -2.68 1.52
CA ARG A 21 -6.71 -3.81 2.44
C ARG A 21 -7.60 -4.88 1.83
N ARG A 22 -8.71 -4.51 1.20
CA ARG A 22 -9.62 -5.46 0.54
C ARG A 22 -8.90 -6.22 -0.56
N HIS A 23 -8.17 -5.54 -1.43
CA HIS A 23 -7.41 -6.16 -2.52
C HIS A 23 -6.40 -7.19 -2.00
N LEU A 24 -5.61 -6.82 -0.99
CA LEU A 24 -4.63 -7.73 -0.40
C LEU A 24 -5.30 -8.93 0.31
N HIS A 25 -6.43 -8.70 0.97
CA HIS A 25 -7.16 -9.76 1.65
C HIS A 25 -7.84 -10.74 0.69
N THR A 26 -8.24 -10.30 -0.51
CA THR A 26 -8.82 -11.17 -1.53
C THR A 26 -7.78 -11.94 -2.34
N HIS A 27 -6.51 -11.55 -2.28
CA HIS A 27 -5.40 -12.18 -3.01
C HIS A 27 -4.23 -12.52 -2.07
N PRO A 28 -4.41 -13.41 -1.09
CA PRO A 28 -3.31 -13.82 -0.21
C PRO A 28 -2.31 -14.70 -0.97
N GLU A 29 -1.02 -14.50 -0.72
CA GLU A 29 0.08 -15.31 -1.25
C GLU A 29 0.88 -15.94 -0.11
N LEU A 30 1.55 -17.06 -0.40
CA LEU A 30 2.40 -17.75 0.55
C LEU A 30 3.74 -17.01 0.72
N SER A 31 4.41 -17.27 1.84
CA SER A 31 5.77 -16.79 2.05
C SER A 31 6.71 -17.26 0.94
N TYR A 32 7.53 -16.33 0.43
CA TYR A 32 8.43 -16.50 -0.72
C TYR A 32 7.74 -16.66 -2.09
N GLN A 33 6.44 -16.41 -2.16
CA GLN A 33 5.65 -16.46 -3.39
C GLN A 33 4.77 -15.21 -3.57
N GLU A 34 5.11 -14.10 -2.89
CA GLU A 34 4.34 -12.85 -2.86
C GLU A 34 4.55 -12.00 -4.13
N PHE A 35 4.51 -12.62 -5.31
CA PHE A 35 4.84 -11.97 -6.58
C PHE A 35 3.81 -10.89 -6.94
N GLU A 36 2.52 -11.21 -6.90
CA GLU A 36 1.47 -10.25 -7.25
C GLU A 36 1.26 -9.22 -6.13
N THR A 37 1.44 -9.60 -4.87
CA THR A 37 1.43 -8.69 -3.71
C THR A 37 2.56 -7.66 -3.83
N SER A 38 3.78 -8.11 -4.11
CA SER A 38 4.94 -7.23 -4.33
C SER A 38 4.67 -6.27 -5.49
N LYS A 39 4.19 -6.78 -6.62
CA LYS A 39 3.85 -5.97 -7.80
C LYS A 39 2.75 -4.94 -7.51
N PHE A 40 1.72 -5.31 -6.75
CA PHE A 40 0.67 -4.38 -6.35
C PHE A 40 1.20 -3.25 -5.46
N VAL A 41 2.06 -3.57 -4.48
CA VAL A 41 2.70 -2.56 -3.62
C VAL A 41 3.59 -1.62 -4.45
N GLN A 42 4.40 -2.17 -5.36
CA GLN A 42 5.24 -1.40 -6.28
C GLN A 42 4.42 -0.42 -7.12
N GLN A 43 3.29 -0.86 -7.68
CA GLN A 43 2.37 -0.01 -8.43
C GLN A 43 1.81 1.12 -7.56
N LYS A 44 1.38 0.83 -6.33
CA LYS A 44 0.89 1.87 -5.39
C LYS A 44 1.95 2.88 -5.02
N LEU A 45 3.19 2.45 -4.76
CA LEU A 45 4.30 3.36 -4.48
C LEU A 45 4.62 4.26 -5.69
N ALA A 46 4.59 3.70 -6.91
CA ALA A 46 4.76 4.47 -8.14
C ALA A 46 3.65 5.52 -8.33
N GLU A 47 2.38 5.16 -8.12
CA GLU A 47 1.24 6.10 -8.14
C GLU A 47 1.43 7.26 -7.16
N TYR A 48 2.04 6.99 -6.00
CA TYR A 48 2.29 8.00 -4.96
C TYR A 48 3.60 8.77 -5.16
N ASN A 49 4.36 8.47 -6.23
CA ASN A 49 5.69 9.00 -6.48
C ASN A 49 6.67 8.76 -5.31
N ILE A 50 6.58 7.59 -4.68
CA ILE A 50 7.47 7.16 -3.60
C ILE A 50 8.52 6.20 -4.17
N PRO A 51 9.82 6.53 -4.08
CA PRO A 51 10.88 5.65 -4.56
C PRO A 51 10.96 4.37 -3.72
N TYR A 52 11.27 3.25 -4.37
CA TYR A 52 11.40 1.94 -3.72
C TYR A 52 12.52 1.10 -4.38
N GLU A 53 12.93 0.04 -3.68
CA GLU A 53 13.89 -0.95 -4.16
C GLU A 53 13.27 -2.34 -4.06
N THR A 54 13.42 -3.15 -5.10
CA THR A 54 12.95 -4.54 -5.12
C THR A 54 14.05 -5.47 -4.59
N LYS A 55 13.81 -6.11 -3.44
CA LYS A 55 14.82 -6.95 -2.75
C LYS A 55 14.79 -8.43 -3.12
N ALA A 56 13.70 -8.91 -3.69
CA ALA A 56 13.54 -10.30 -4.12
C ALA A 56 12.92 -10.29 -5.52
N THR A 57 13.52 -11.05 -6.44
CA THR A 57 13.03 -11.27 -7.81
C THR A 57 12.65 -12.72 -7.96
#